data_AF-A0A178LFI8-F1
#
_entry.id   AF-A0A178LFI8-F1
#
_cell.length_a   1.000
_cell.length_b   1.000
_cell.length_c   1.000
_cell.angle_alpha   90.00
_cell.angle_beta   90.00
_cell.angle_gamma   90.00
#
_symmetry.space_group_name_H-M   'P 1'
#
loop_
_entity.id
_entity.type
_entity.pdbx_description
1 polymer ?
#
loop_
_entity_poly.entity_id
_entity_poly.type
_entity_poly.pdbx_seq_one_letter_code
_entity_poly.pdbx_strand_id
1 'polypeptide(L)'
;MRVLFASLLFAISLPALADDTVSLYQAAGWPEQRGHFRDALQAAQQRYQNSLPPALYQSLVDNSNKRYTAAAIDQRALAALRQSLPAEGPALQFFQSPVGRKVVAAEIAATRSDQLAKHANGVPQVQASPARRAQAKRLATALPVREAGAEVSVALAGLAADSLSSMLPGLMGQQQSGGMIEQQRQRFIQQMNAGDLENTLLYVYRTLNDNELGQFADFASSPNGSAYYRAAVAALRAGLGSGGQ
;
A
#
# COMPACT_ATOMS: atom_id res chain seq x y z
N MET A 1 12.56 -7.35 54.93
CA MET A 1 12.44 -6.23 53.94
C MET A 1 12.93 -6.59 52.53
N ARG A 2 13.94 -7.45 52.33
CA ARG A 2 14.40 -7.84 50.96
C ARG A 2 13.41 -8.70 50.16
N VAL A 3 12.62 -9.55 50.82
CA VAL A 3 11.63 -10.42 50.14
C VAL A 3 10.40 -9.64 49.66
N LEU A 4 9.99 -8.58 50.38
CA LEU A 4 8.89 -7.70 49.97
C LEU A 4 9.23 -6.84 48.74
N PHE A 5 10.50 -6.48 48.55
CA PHE A 5 10.96 -5.75 47.36
C PHE A 5 11.01 -6.61 46.09
N ALA A 6 11.27 -7.92 46.22
CA ALA A 6 11.27 -8.85 45.10
C ALA A 6 9.84 -9.12 44.57
N SER A 7 8.85 -9.16 45.47
CA SER A 7 7.43 -9.32 45.12
C SER A 7 6.83 -8.09 44.44
N LEU A 8 7.34 -6.88 44.77
CA LEU A 8 6.87 -5.63 44.17
C LEU A 8 7.38 -5.42 42.73
N LEU A 9 8.54 -5.99 42.38
CA LEU A 9 9.14 -5.87 41.04
C LEU A 9 8.48 -6.80 40.00
N PHE A 10 7.84 -7.90 40.42
CA PHE A 10 7.05 -8.77 39.53
C PHE A 10 5.65 -8.21 39.23
N ALA A 11 5.16 -7.24 40.01
CA ALA A 11 3.84 -6.63 39.80
C ALA A 11 3.88 -5.44 38.80
N ILE A 12 5.07 -5.01 38.37
CA ILE A 12 5.26 -3.87 37.45
C ILE A 12 5.77 -4.33 36.07
N SER A 13 5.91 -5.65 35.83
CA SER A 13 5.91 -6.17 34.46
C SER A 13 4.48 -6.13 33.92
N LEU A 14 3.94 -4.91 33.74
CA LEU A 14 2.96 -4.70 32.68
C LEU A 14 3.61 -5.32 31.45
N PRO A 15 2.98 -6.30 30.76
CA PRO A 15 3.41 -6.56 29.41
C PRO A 15 3.31 -5.21 28.74
N ALA A 16 4.43 -4.66 28.28
CA ALA A 16 4.36 -3.64 27.26
C ALA A 16 3.51 -4.30 26.19
N LEU A 17 2.24 -3.92 26.08
CA LEU A 17 1.37 -4.38 25.01
C LEU A 17 2.19 -4.03 23.78
N ALA A 18 2.74 -5.05 23.14
CA ALA A 18 3.39 -4.86 21.86
C ALA A 18 2.38 -4.07 21.03
N ASP A 19 2.81 -2.99 20.40
CA ASP A 19 1.91 -2.24 19.55
C ASP A 19 1.59 -3.14 18.37
N ASP A 20 0.50 -3.90 18.50
CA ASP A 20 0.10 -4.95 17.57
C ASP A 20 -0.21 -4.35 16.20
N THR A 21 -0.59 -3.07 16.16
CA THR A 21 -0.73 -2.33 14.89
C THR A 21 0.62 -2.07 14.24
N VAL A 22 1.66 -1.68 15.00
CA VAL A 22 3.03 -1.54 14.46
C VAL A 22 3.57 -2.90 14.01
N SER A 23 3.31 -3.95 14.79
CA SER A 23 3.71 -5.31 14.43
C SER A 23 3.01 -5.79 13.16
N LEU A 24 1.72 -5.48 13.00
CA LEU A 24 0.94 -5.78 11.80
C LEU A 24 1.46 -5.00 10.60
N TYR A 25 1.76 -3.72 10.79
CA TYR A 25 2.32 -2.85 9.76
C TYR A 25 3.64 -3.42 9.22
N GLN A 26 4.52 -3.87 10.11
CA GLN A 26 5.77 -4.54 9.74
C GLN A 26 5.51 -5.90 9.08
N ALA A 27 4.68 -6.75 9.69
CA ALA A 27 4.42 -8.10 9.20
C ALA A 27 3.75 -8.12 7.82
N ALA A 28 2.95 -7.12 7.50
CA ALA A 28 2.30 -6.98 6.19
C ALA A 28 3.19 -6.30 5.13
N GLY A 29 4.47 -6.01 5.42
CA GLY A 29 5.45 -5.52 4.45
C GLY A 29 5.30 -4.05 4.06
N TRP A 30 4.63 -3.24 4.89
CA TRP A 30 4.46 -1.81 4.61
C TRP A 30 5.78 -1.03 4.44
N PRO A 31 6.84 -1.26 5.26
CA PRO A 31 8.11 -0.56 5.10
C PRO A 31 8.74 -0.73 3.71
N GLU A 32 8.65 -1.93 3.15
CA GLU A 32 9.14 -2.29 1.82
C GLU A 32 8.27 -1.66 0.74
N GLN A 33 6.94 -1.74 0.86
CA GLN A 33 6.01 -1.11 -0.09
C GLN A 33 6.22 0.41 -0.16
N ARG A 34 6.47 1.06 0.98
CA ARG A 34 6.86 2.47 1.02
C ARG A 34 8.20 2.71 0.32
N GLY A 35 9.17 1.81 0.48
CA GLY A 35 10.43 1.85 -0.26
C GLY A 35 10.19 1.87 -1.77
N HIS A 36 9.38 0.95 -2.27
CA HIS A 36 9.01 0.88 -3.70
C HIS A 36 8.24 2.12 -4.17
N PHE A 37 7.36 2.68 -3.34
CA PHE A 37 6.71 3.96 -3.64
C PHE A 37 7.74 5.09 -3.79
N ARG A 38 8.75 5.15 -2.92
CA ARG A 38 9.83 6.15 -3.02
C ARG A 38 10.66 5.98 -4.29
N ASP A 39 10.94 4.75 -4.70
CA ASP A 39 11.61 4.48 -5.98
C ASP A 39 10.76 4.96 -7.17
N ALA A 40 9.46 4.67 -7.14
CA ALA A 40 8.51 5.13 -8.15
C ALA A 40 8.38 6.66 -8.16
N LEU A 41 8.41 7.29 -6.99
CA LEU A 41 8.42 8.74 -6.84
C LEU A 41 9.66 9.37 -7.45
N GLN A 42 10.84 8.81 -7.19
CA GLN A 42 12.09 9.27 -7.78
C GLN A 42 12.09 9.11 -9.32
N ALA A 43 11.59 7.97 -9.81
CA ALA A 43 11.43 7.76 -11.26
C ALA A 43 10.45 8.76 -11.88
N ALA A 44 9.36 9.10 -11.19
CA ALA A 44 8.43 10.14 -11.62
C ALA A 44 9.08 11.53 -11.63
N GLN A 45 9.84 11.90 -10.59
CA GLN A 45 10.60 13.14 -10.54
C GLN A 45 11.56 13.24 -11.75
N GLN A 46 12.34 12.20 -12.04
CA GLN A 46 13.28 12.18 -13.17
C GLN A 46 12.62 12.46 -14.53
N ARG A 47 11.37 12.04 -14.74
CA ARG A 47 10.62 12.34 -15.98
C ARG A 47 10.38 13.83 -16.18
N TYR A 48 10.35 14.62 -15.10
CA TYR A 48 10.18 16.07 -15.16
C TYR A 48 11.50 16.84 -15.35
N GLN A 49 12.65 16.18 -15.21
CA GLN A 49 13.97 16.83 -15.31
C GLN A 49 14.19 17.49 -16.67
N ASN A 50 13.69 16.88 -17.74
CA ASN A 50 13.87 17.36 -19.11
C ASN A 50 12.75 18.32 -19.58
N SER A 51 11.67 18.46 -18.80
CA SER A 51 10.50 19.25 -19.19
C SER A 51 10.30 20.50 -18.33
N LEU A 52 10.96 20.61 -17.17
CA LEU A 52 10.88 21.76 -16.28
C LEU A 52 12.20 22.57 -16.28
N PRO A 53 12.12 23.91 -16.19
CA PRO A 53 13.28 24.74 -15.85
C PRO A 53 13.96 24.26 -14.56
N PRO A 54 15.30 24.36 -14.44
CA PRO A 54 16.04 23.80 -13.30
C PRO A 54 15.52 24.23 -11.92
N ALA A 55 15.13 25.50 -11.76
CA ALA A 55 14.60 26.01 -10.49
C ALA A 55 13.24 25.40 -10.12
N LEU A 56 12.37 25.18 -11.11
CA LEU A 56 11.07 24.54 -10.91
C LEU A 56 11.23 23.05 -10.64
N TYR A 57 12.15 22.39 -11.35
CA TYR A 57 12.51 21.00 -11.10
C TYR A 57 13.02 20.78 -9.67
N GLN A 58 13.97 21.61 -9.22
CA GLN A 58 14.53 21.51 -7.87
C GLN A 58 13.45 21.73 -6.80
N SER A 59 12.60 22.73 -7.00
CA SER A 59 11.49 23.02 -6.08
C SER A 59 10.48 21.86 -6.02
N LEU A 60 10.20 21.20 -7.14
CA LEU A 60 9.35 20.01 -7.19
C LEU A 60 9.95 18.84 -6.42
N VAL A 61 11.25 18.57 -6.63
CA VAL A 61 11.97 17.51 -5.92
C VAL A 61 12.00 17.77 -4.41
N ASP A 62 12.33 19.00 -3.99
CA ASP A 62 12.44 19.35 -2.57
C ASP A 62 11.10 19.25 -1.84
N ASN A 63 10.03 19.80 -2.42
CA ASN A 63 8.69 19.73 -1.83
C ASN A 63 8.18 18.28 -1.75
N SER A 64 8.40 17.50 -2.81
CA SER A 64 8.05 16.09 -2.85
C SER A 64 8.76 15.29 -1.77
N ASN A 65 10.08 15.43 -1.67
CA ASN A 65 10.89 14.69 -0.69
C ASN A 65 10.55 15.08 0.74
N LYS A 66 10.21 16.35 0.99
CA LYS A 66 9.73 16.82 2.29
C LYS A 66 8.37 16.20 2.66
N ARG A 67 7.45 16.05 1.71
CA ARG A 67 6.11 15.47 1.92
C ARG A 67 6.13 13.96 2.12
N TYR A 68 6.98 13.28 1.35
CA TYR A 68 7.06 11.82 1.24
C TYR A 68 8.26 11.25 1.99
N THR A 69 8.62 11.84 3.13
CA THR A 69 9.62 11.23 4.02
C THR A 69 9.10 9.90 4.55
N ALA A 70 10.04 8.98 4.78
CA ALA A 70 9.79 7.67 5.36
C ALA A 70 8.91 7.77 6.63
N ALA A 71 9.30 8.62 7.57
CA ALA A 71 8.59 8.82 8.83
C ALA A 71 7.19 9.43 8.64
N ALA A 72 7.03 10.40 7.73
CA ALA A 72 5.73 11.05 7.53
C ALA A 72 4.71 10.10 6.87
N ILE A 73 5.15 9.26 5.93
CA ILE A 73 4.30 8.22 5.33
C ILE A 73 3.88 7.22 6.42
N ASP A 74 4.84 6.68 7.16
CA ASP A 74 4.58 5.68 8.20
C ASP A 74 3.62 6.21 9.26
N GLN A 75 3.86 7.44 9.76
CA GLN A 75 3.05 8.05 10.80
C GLN A 75 1.59 8.20 10.36
N ARG A 76 1.34 8.70 9.14
CA ARG A 76 -0.02 8.87 8.63
C ARG A 76 -0.68 7.52 8.36
N ALA A 77 0.04 6.58 7.77
CA ALA A 77 -0.48 5.25 7.46
C ALA A 77 -0.83 4.47 8.74
N LEU A 78 0.06 4.46 9.74
CA LEU A 78 -0.17 3.84 11.05
C LEU A 78 -1.35 4.48 11.78
N ALA A 79 -1.46 5.81 11.79
CA ALA A 79 -2.58 6.50 12.42
C ALA A 79 -3.92 6.11 11.78
N ALA A 80 -3.98 6.11 10.43
CA ALA A 80 -5.18 5.71 9.71
C ALA A 80 -5.49 4.21 9.87
N LEU A 81 -4.48 3.35 9.94
CA LEU A 81 -4.66 1.92 10.19
C LEU A 81 -5.29 1.68 11.57
N ARG A 82 -4.76 2.33 12.62
CA ARG A 82 -5.31 2.28 13.99
C ARG A 82 -6.76 2.77 14.04
N GLN A 83 -7.08 3.81 13.28
CA GLN A 83 -8.44 4.37 13.27
C GLN A 83 -9.43 3.49 12.49
N SER A 84 -8.96 2.81 11.44
CA SER A 84 -9.83 2.12 10.48
C SER A 84 -9.95 0.62 10.73
N LEU A 85 -9.01 0.01 11.46
CA LEU A 85 -8.97 -1.41 11.74
C LEU A 85 -9.59 -1.70 13.11
N PRO A 86 -10.75 -2.38 13.19
CA PRO A 86 -11.41 -2.64 14.47
C PRO A 86 -10.68 -3.66 15.36
N ALA A 87 -9.90 -4.57 14.77
CA ALA A 87 -9.12 -5.55 15.49
C ALA A 87 -7.91 -6.00 14.67
N GLU A 88 -6.70 -5.79 15.18
CA GLU A 88 -5.43 -6.10 14.53
C GLU A 88 -5.02 -7.57 14.65
N GLY A 89 -5.39 -8.24 15.75
CA GLY A 89 -4.97 -9.61 16.08
C GLY A 89 -5.16 -10.64 14.95
N PRO A 90 -6.35 -10.76 14.33
CA PRO A 90 -6.57 -11.73 13.25
C PRO A 90 -5.70 -11.48 12.01
N ALA A 91 -5.51 -10.22 11.63
CA ALA A 91 -4.66 -9.87 10.50
C ALA A 91 -3.19 -10.11 10.85
N LEU A 92 -2.75 -9.71 12.05
CA LEU A 92 -1.39 -9.93 12.54
C LEU A 92 -1.04 -11.41 12.53
N GLN A 93 -1.93 -12.26 13.05
CA GLN A 93 -1.77 -13.71 13.06
C GLN A 93 -1.63 -14.28 11.63
N PHE A 94 -2.45 -13.80 10.69
CA PHE A 94 -2.34 -14.23 9.29
C PHE A 94 -0.98 -13.85 8.69
N PHE A 95 -0.56 -12.60 8.80
CA PHE A 95 0.70 -12.14 8.19
C PHE A 95 1.95 -12.73 8.86
N GLN A 96 1.88 -13.14 10.12
CA GLN A 96 2.94 -13.89 10.80
C GLN A 96 2.98 -15.38 10.41
N SER A 97 1.89 -15.92 9.88
CA SER A 97 1.83 -17.32 9.44
C SER A 97 2.78 -17.61 8.26
N PRO A 98 3.14 -18.89 8.00
CA PRO A 98 3.93 -19.25 6.82
C PRO A 98 3.30 -18.79 5.49
N VAL A 99 1.96 -18.86 5.36
CA VAL A 99 1.25 -18.42 4.16
C VAL A 99 1.28 -16.90 4.03
N GLY A 100 0.98 -16.17 5.11
CA GLY A 100 1.02 -14.71 5.10
C GLY A 100 2.39 -14.16 4.73
N ARG A 101 3.47 -14.75 5.25
CA ARG A 101 4.85 -14.38 4.87
C ARG A 101 5.14 -14.62 3.38
N LYS A 102 4.61 -15.70 2.79
CA LYS A 102 4.73 -15.95 1.34
C LYS A 102 3.93 -14.96 0.50
N VAL A 103 2.73 -14.60 0.96
CA VAL A 103 1.90 -13.55 0.32
C VAL A 103 2.66 -12.23 0.30
N VAL A 104 3.17 -11.79 1.45
CA VAL A 104 3.92 -10.53 1.58
C VAL A 104 5.19 -10.56 0.73
N ALA A 105 5.95 -11.67 0.75
CA ALA A 105 7.13 -11.81 -0.10
C ALA A 105 6.79 -11.73 -1.61
N ALA A 106 5.67 -12.33 -2.03
CA ALA A 106 5.20 -12.26 -3.41
C ALA A 106 4.78 -10.83 -3.81
N GLU A 107 4.09 -10.12 -2.92
CA GLU A 107 3.65 -8.73 -3.13
C GLU A 107 4.83 -7.76 -3.18
N ILE A 108 5.78 -7.88 -2.25
CA ILE A 108 7.04 -7.11 -2.26
C ILE A 108 7.79 -7.39 -3.57
N ALA A 109 7.95 -8.66 -3.96
CA ALA A 109 8.64 -8.99 -5.20
C ALA A 109 7.94 -8.36 -6.41
N ALA A 110 6.61 -8.39 -6.46
CA ALA A 110 5.83 -7.85 -7.57
C ALA A 110 5.88 -6.33 -7.70
N THR A 111 6.03 -5.59 -6.60
CA THR A 111 6.03 -4.12 -6.60
C THR A 111 7.43 -3.50 -6.69
N ARG A 112 8.49 -4.31 -6.75
CA ARG A 112 9.85 -3.81 -6.99
C ARG A 112 9.96 -3.10 -8.34
N SER A 113 10.76 -2.04 -8.37
CA SER A 113 10.97 -1.20 -9.57
C SER A 113 11.43 -1.98 -10.81
N ASP A 114 12.32 -2.96 -10.65
CA ASP A 114 12.80 -3.80 -11.76
C ASP A 114 11.71 -4.71 -12.32
N GLN A 115 10.85 -5.26 -11.46
CA GLN A 115 9.73 -6.10 -11.89
C GLN A 115 8.64 -5.27 -12.56
N LEU A 116 8.32 -4.09 -12.03
CA LEU A 116 7.39 -3.16 -12.64
C LEU A 116 7.88 -2.70 -14.02
N ALA A 117 9.17 -2.36 -14.16
CA ALA A 117 9.75 -1.99 -15.45
C ALA A 117 9.71 -3.15 -16.46
N LYS A 118 10.06 -4.36 -16.01
CA LYS A 118 10.03 -5.57 -16.85
C LYS A 118 8.63 -5.92 -17.35
N HIS A 119 7.60 -5.62 -16.56
CA HIS A 119 6.20 -5.96 -16.85
C HIS A 119 5.33 -4.73 -17.16
N ALA A 120 5.94 -3.62 -17.58
CA ALA A 120 5.23 -2.38 -17.92
C ALA A 120 4.21 -2.57 -19.06
N ASN A 121 4.44 -3.54 -19.95
CA ASN A 121 3.54 -3.90 -21.05
C ASN A 121 2.60 -5.07 -20.71
N GLY A 122 2.49 -5.42 -19.43
CA GLY A 122 1.70 -6.55 -18.94
C GLY A 122 2.55 -7.72 -18.45
N VAL A 123 1.91 -8.60 -17.69
CA VAL A 123 2.51 -9.84 -17.20
C VAL A 123 2.30 -10.98 -18.21
N PRO A 124 3.19 -11.99 -18.25
CA PRO A 124 2.99 -13.18 -19.06
C PRO A 124 1.66 -13.87 -18.73
N GLN A 125 1.04 -14.51 -19.73
CA GLN A 125 -0.14 -15.34 -19.50
C GLN A 125 0.22 -16.59 -18.70
N VAL A 126 -0.45 -16.80 -17.58
CA VAL A 126 -0.22 -17.93 -16.68
C VAL A 126 -1.21 -19.04 -16.99
N GLN A 127 -0.68 -20.20 -17.39
CA GLN A 127 -1.49 -21.42 -17.48
C GLN A 127 -1.76 -21.96 -16.07
N ALA A 128 -3.03 -22.02 -15.69
CA ALA A 128 -3.45 -22.43 -14.36
C ALA A 128 -4.62 -23.42 -14.44
N SER A 129 -4.69 -24.33 -13.47
CA SER A 129 -5.80 -25.27 -13.32
C SER A 129 -7.13 -24.49 -13.12
N PRO A 130 -8.29 -25.07 -13.47
CA PRO A 130 -9.59 -24.45 -13.20
C PRO A 130 -9.77 -24.06 -11.73
N ALA A 131 -9.30 -24.90 -10.80
CA ALA A 131 -9.35 -24.63 -9.36
C ALA A 131 -8.50 -23.41 -8.98
N ARG A 132 -7.27 -23.31 -9.48
CA ARG A 132 -6.39 -22.17 -9.21
C ARG A 132 -6.93 -20.87 -9.79
N ARG A 133 -7.52 -20.91 -10.99
CA ARG A 133 -8.23 -19.75 -11.59
C ARG A 133 -9.41 -19.31 -10.74
N ALA A 134 -10.19 -20.25 -10.19
CA ALA A 134 -11.29 -19.90 -9.30
C ALA A 134 -10.80 -19.18 -8.03
N GLN A 135 -9.67 -19.60 -7.45
CA GLN A 135 -9.07 -18.88 -6.31
C GLN A 135 -8.57 -17.48 -6.69
N ALA A 136 -7.92 -17.33 -7.85
CA ALA A 136 -7.50 -16.01 -8.35
C ALA A 136 -8.69 -15.07 -8.55
N LYS A 137 -9.82 -15.57 -9.07
CA LYS A 137 -11.06 -14.80 -9.21
C LYS A 137 -11.66 -14.38 -7.86
N ARG A 138 -11.63 -15.27 -6.86
CA ARG A 138 -12.03 -14.93 -5.49
C ARG A 138 -11.15 -13.81 -4.93
N LEU A 139 -9.83 -13.91 -5.09
CA LEU A 139 -8.89 -12.87 -4.67
C LEU A 139 -9.12 -11.55 -5.42
N ALA A 140 -9.38 -11.58 -6.72
CA ALA A 140 -9.70 -10.38 -7.51
C ALA A 140 -10.95 -9.64 -7.00
N THR A 141 -11.86 -10.37 -6.35
CA THR A 141 -13.07 -9.81 -5.75
C THR A 141 -12.81 -9.33 -4.31
N ALA A 142 -11.98 -10.04 -3.56
CA ALA A 142 -11.71 -9.75 -2.14
C ALA A 142 -10.68 -8.63 -1.94
N LEU A 143 -9.70 -8.52 -2.84
CA LEU A 143 -8.59 -7.57 -2.71
C LEU A 143 -8.91 -6.25 -3.44
N PRO A 144 -8.72 -5.09 -2.78
CA PRO A 144 -8.95 -3.77 -3.38
C PRO A 144 -7.74 -3.32 -4.22
N VAL A 145 -7.28 -4.16 -5.14
CA VAL A 145 -6.08 -3.91 -5.96
C VAL A 145 -6.26 -2.68 -6.84
N ARG A 146 -7.49 -2.46 -7.34
CA ARG A 146 -7.81 -1.34 -8.23
C ARG A 146 -7.77 -0.01 -7.51
N GLU A 147 -8.36 0.03 -6.33
CA GLU A 147 -8.36 1.17 -5.44
C GLU A 147 -6.93 1.49 -5.02
N ALA A 148 -6.17 0.51 -4.54
CA ALA A 148 -4.79 0.71 -4.12
C ALA A 148 -3.89 1.25 -5.26
N GLY A 149 -3.98 0.63 -6.45
CA GLY A 149 -3.22 1.10 -7.62
C GLY A 149 -3.61 2.51 -8.07
N ALA A 150 -4.89 2.87 -7.94
CA ALA A 150 -5.36 4.20 -8.28
C ALA A 150 -4.84 5.26 -7.28
N GLU A 151 -4.77 4.95 -5.98
CA GLU A 151 -4.20 5.87 -4.98
C GLU A 151 -2.70 6.13 -5.21
N VAL A 152 -1.93 5.09 -5.55
CA VAL A 152 -0.52 5.25 -5.91
C VAL A 152 -0.36 6.12 -7.16
N SER A 153 -1.17 5.86 -8.19
CA SER A 153 -1.14 6.62 -9.44
C SER A 153 -1.49 8.10 -9.22
N VAL A 154 -2.51 8.36 -8.41
CA VAL A 154 -2.91 9.73 -8.01
C VAL A 154 -1.80 10.42 -7.24
N ALA A 155 -1.18 9.75 -6.28
CA ALA A 155 -0.09 10.33 -5.49
C ALA A 155 1.13 10.70 -6.36
N LEU A 156 1.47 9.85 -7.33
CA LEU A 156 2.55 10.14 -8.29
C LEU A 156 2.18 11.26 -9.26
N ALA A 157 0.93 11.33 -9.72
CA ALA A 157 0.45 12.38 -10.61
C ALA A 157 0.31 13.75 -9.92
N GLY A 158 -0.03 13.77 -8.63
CA GLY A 158 -0.19 14.97 -7.81
C GLY A 158 1.12 15.76 -7.57
N LEU A 159 2.28 15.14 -7.86
CA LEU A 159 3.61 15.71 -7.67
C LEU A 159 3.79 17.10 -8.29
N ALA A 160 3.33 17.29 -9.54
CA ALA A 160 3.48 18.55 -10.25
C ALA A 160 2.46 19.61 -9.79
N ALA A 161 1.23 19.20 -9.48
CA ALA A 161 0.15 20.09 -9.07
C ALA A 161 0.42 20.75 -7.71
N ASP A 162 0.88 19.97 -6.73
CA ASP A 162 1.18 20.48 -5.39
C ASP A 162 2.42 21.39 -5.39
N SER A 163 3.44 21.03 -6.18
CA SER A 163 4.64 21.86 -6.34
C SER A 163 4.30 23.23 -6.94
N LEU A 164 3.49 23.27 -8.01
CA LEU A 164 3.03 24.52 -8.61
C LEU A 164 2.14 25.34 -7.68
N SER A 165 1.25 24.71 -6.93
CA SER A 165 0.38 25.40 -5.96
C SER A 165 1.18 26.07 -4.84
N SER A 166 2.25 25.42 -4.35
CA SER A 166 3.14 25.99 -3.34
C SER A 166 3.97 27.18 -3.85
N MET A 167 4.22 27.25 -5.16
CA MET A 167 5.00 28.32 -5.81
C MET A 167 4.14 29.49 -6.29
N LEU A 168 2.84 29.27 -6.51
CA LEU A 168 1.89 30.29 -6.99
C LEU A 168 0.61 30.28 -6.13
N PRO A 169 0.66 30.82 -4.89
CA PRO A 169 -0.54 30.94 -4.06
C PRO A 169 -1.59 31.80 -4.79
N GLY A 170 -2.76 31.22 -5.07
CA GLY A 170 -3.92 31.96 -5.61
C GLY A 170 -4.19 31.84 -7.11
N LEU A 171 -3.40 31.11 -7.89
CA LEU A 171 -3.65 30.94 -9.34
C LEU A 171 -4.48 29.70 -9.71
N MET A 172 -4.68 28.76 -8.78
CA MET A 172 -5.56 27.59 -8.97
C MET A 172 -6.46 27.40 -7.76
N GLY A 173 -7.78 27.56 -7.95
CA GLY A 173 -8.76 27.34 -6.90
C GLY A 173 -8.80 25.86 -6.49
N GLN A 174 -8.60 25.59 -5.20
CA GLN A 174 -8.59 24.24 -4.59
C GLN A 174 -9.80 23.35 -4.93
N GLN A 175 -10.90 23.92 -5.43
CA GLN A 175 -12.12 23.18 -5.80
C GLN A 175 -12.08 22.51 -7.20
N GLN A 176 -11.21 22.93 -8.14
CA GLN A 176 -11.17 22.32 -9.48
C GLN A 176 -10.22 21.11 -9.58
N SER A 177 -9.22 21.01 -8.70
CA SER A 177 -8.22 19.92 -8.71
C SER A 177 -8.78 18.59 -8.22
N GLY A 178 -9.65 18.60 -7.19
CA GLY A 178 -10.20 17.38 -6.58
C GLY A 178 -11.10 16.58 -7.52
N GLY A 179 -11.94 17.25 -8.31
CA GLY A 179 -12.83 16.60 -9.28
C GLY A 179 -12.07 15.94 -10.45
N MET A 180 -10.96 16.54 -10.88
CA MET A 180 -10.11 15.99 -11.95
C MET A 180 -9.31 14.77 -11.49
N ILE A 181 -8.81 14.79 -10.25
CA ILE A 181 -8.13 13.66 -9.62
C ILE A 181 -9.09 12.48 -9.41
N GLU A 182 -10.33 12.74 -8.96
CA GLU A 182 -11.36 11.70 -8.84
C GLU A 182 -11.66 11.05 -10.19
N GLN A 183 -11.82 11.85 -11.26
CA GLN A 183 -12.03 11.32 -12.60
C GLN A 183 -10.82 10.52 -13.13
N GLN A 184 -9.59 10.86 -12.77
CA GLN A 184 -8.40 10.06 -13.11
C GLN A 184 -8.38 8.73 -12.34
N ARG A 185 -8.74 8.74 -11.04
CA ARG A 185 -8.89 7.52 -10.23
C ARG A 185 -9.91 6.58 -10.87
N GLN A 186 -11.08 7.10 -11.21
CA GLN A 186 -12.15 6.33 -11.84
C GLN A 186 -11.73 5.78 -13.21
N ARG A 187 -11.01 6.57 -14.03
CA ARG A 187 -10.48 6.09 -15.32
C ARG A 187 -9.44 4.98 -15.17
N PHE A 188 -8.50 5.11 -14.22
CA PHE A 188 -7.51 4.06 -13.94
C PHE A 188 -8.20 2.77 -13.49
N ILE A 189 -9.17 2.88 -12.57
CA ILE A 189 -9.97 1.74 -12.11
C ILE A 189 -10.66 1.09 -13.31
N GLN A 190 -11.34 1.86 -14.17
CA GLN A 190 -12.07 1.36 -15.34
C GLN A 190 -11.15 0.72 -16.41
N GLN A 191 -9.92 1.20 -16.56
CA GLN A 191 -8.96 0.67 -17.54
C GLN A 191 -8.32 -0.66 -17.12
N MET A 192 -8.32 -0.99 -15.82
CA MET A 192 -7.95 -2.33 -15.38
C MET A 192 -9.10 -3.30 -15.61
N ASN A 193 -9.00 -4.06 -16.70
CA ASN A 193 -9.95 -5.13 -17.00
C ASN A 193 -9.88 -6.23 -15.93
N ALA A 194 -11.04 -6.82 -15.60
CA ALA A 194 -11.10 -7.92 -14.63
C ALA A 194 -10.28 -9.15 -15.05
N GLY A 195 -10.23 -9.46 -16.35
CA GLY A 195 -9.43 -10.57 -16.88
C GLY A 195 -7.91 -10.36 -16.76
N ASP A 196 -7.44 -9.12 -16.91
CA ASP A 196 -6.03 -8.78 -16.74
C ASP A 196 -5.62 -8.84 -15.26
N LEU A 197 -6.54 -8.51 -14.36
CA LEU A 197 -6.33 -8.64 -12.92
C LEU A 197 -6.20 -10.10 -12.49
N GLU A 198 -7.08 -11.00 -12.95
CA GLU A 198 -6.98 -12.44 -12.61
C GLU A 198 -5.62 -13.02 -13.03
N ASN A 199 -5.18 -12.75 -14.27
CA ASN A 199 -3.86 -13.20 -14.74
C ASN A 199 -2.71 -12.57 -13.94
N THR A 200 -2.84 -11.30 -13.56
CA THR A 200 -1.86 -10.62 -12.70
C THR A 200 -1.75 -11.29 -11.34
N LEU A 201 -2.86 -11.60 -10.68
CA LEU A 201 -2.84 -12.29 -9.38
C LEU A 201 -2.26 -13.70 -9.48
N LEU A 202 -2.55 -14.42 -10.57
CA LEU A 202 -1.91 -15.71 -10.84
C LEU A 202 -0.39 -15.58 -10.99
N TYR A 203 0.08 -14.52 -11.65
CA TYR A 203 1.50 -14.25 -11.82
C TYR A 203 2.18 -13.84 -10.52
N VAL A 204 1.57 -12.94 -9.74
CA VAL A 204 2.10 -12.46 -8.45
C VAL A 204 2.21 -13.62 -7.47
N TYR A 205 1.12 -14.36 -7.25
CA TYR A 205 1.07 -15.45 -6.27
C TYR A 205 1.50 -16.81 -6.83
N ARG A 206 2.31 -16.83 -7.91
CA ARG A 206 2.79 -18.08 -8.55
C ARG A 206 3.63 -18.97 -7.62
N THR A 207 4.21 -18.39 -6.57
CA THR A 207 5.04 -19.10 -5.58
C THR A 207 4.21 -19.82 -4.50
N LEU A 208 2.92 -19.50 -4.39
CA LEU A 208 2.00 -20.20 -3.49
C LEU A 208 1.51 -21.47 -4.18
N ASN A 209 1.49 -22.60 -3.45
CA ASN A 209 0.79 -23.78 -3.94
C ASN A 209 -0.74 -23.59 -3.86
N ASP A 210 -1.52 -24.52 -4.43
CA ASP A 210 -2.98 -24.37 -4.53
C ASP A 210 -3.68 -24.32 -3.15
N ASN A 211 -3.15 -25.03 -2.14
CA ASN A 211 -3.67 -24.99 -0.78
C ASN A 211 -3.37 -23.62 -0.12
N GLU A 212 -2.13 -23.13 -0.25
CA GLU A 212 -1.71 -21.82 0.28
C GLU A 212 -2.50 -20.68 -0.36
N LEU A 213 -2.74 -20.74 -1.68
CA LEU A 213 -3.56 -19.76 -2.38
C LEU A 213 -5.03 -19.79 -1.89
N GLY A 214 -5.55 -20.99 -1.59
CA GLY A 214 -6.86 -21.18 -0.97
C GLY A 214 -6.95 -20.55 0.42
N GLN A 215 -5.99 -20.82 1.30
CA GLN A 215 -5.91 -20.23 2.64
C GLN A 215 -5.85 -18.69 2.57
N PHE A 216 -5.09 -18.16 1.61
CA PHE A 216 -5.04 -16.73 1.39
C PHE A 216 -6.39 -16.17 0.93
N ALA A 217 -7.04 -16.82 -0.04
CA ALA A 217 -8.37 -16.42 -0.52
C ALA A 217 -9.42 -16.47 0.60
N ASP A 218 -9.35 -17.48 1.48
CA ASP A 218 -10.25 -17.63 2.63
C ASP A 218 -10.04 -16.51 3.64
N PHE A 219 -8.78 -16.16 3.97
CA PHE A 219 -8.49 -15.01 4.83
C PHE A 219 -8.99 -13.71 4.20
N ALA A 220 -8.61 -13.40 2.96
CA ALA A 220 -8.98 -12.16 2.28
C ALA A 220 -10.50 -11.98 2.16
N SER A 221 -11.24 -13.07 1.92
CA SER A 221 -12.71 -13.04 1.84
C SER A 221 -13.41 -13.06 3.21
N SER A 222 -12.68 -13.34 4.30
CA SER A 222 -13.26 -13.36 5.65
C SER A 222 -13.62 -11.95 6.13
N PRO A 223 -14.52 -11.82 7.13
CA PRO A 223 -14.83 -10.51 7.73
C PRO A 223 -13.58 -9.77 8.22
N ASN A 224 -12.65 -10.49 8.85
CA ASN A 224 -11.41 -9.92 9.39
C ASN A 224 -10.44 -9.48 8.27
N GLY A 225 -10.27 -10.29 7.22
CA GLY A 225 -9.43 -9.93 6.08
C GLY A 225 -10.02 -8.77 5.28
N SER A 226 -11.34 -8.77 5.06
CA SER A 226 -12.05 -7.67 4.40
C SER A 226 -11.93 -6.36 5.19
N ALA A 227 -12.03 -6.41 6.53
CA ALA A 227 -11.81 -5.26 7.40
C ALA A 227 -10.36 -4.77 7.30
N TYR A 228 -9.38 -5.68 7.32
CA TYR A 228 -7.98 -5.36 7.13
C TYR A 228 -7.71 -4.66 5.79
N TYR A 229 -8.14 -5.23 4.66
CA TYR A 229 -7.85 -4.65 3.34
C TYR A 229 -8.53 -3.29 3.13
N ARG A 230 -9.72 -3.09 3.71
CA ARG A 230 -10.36 -1.77 3.73
C ARG A 230 -9.55 -0.75 4.54
N ALA A 231 -9.08 -1.15 5.73
CA ALA A 231 -8.22 -0.31 6.56
C ALA A 231 -6.86 -0.06 5.90
N ALA A 232 -6.31 -1.03 5.16
CA ALA A 232 -5.08 -0.90 4.41
C ALA A 232 -5.21 0.14 3.29
N VAL A 233 -6.32 0.17 2.55
CA VAL A 233 -6.56 1.24 1.56
C VAL A 233 -6.67 2.61 2.23
N ALA A 234 -7.33 2.71 3.39
CA ALA A 234 -7.38 3.96 4.15
C ALA A 234 -5.99 4.40 4.63
N ALA A 235 -5.17 3.46 5.12
CA ALA A 235 -3.79 3.68 5.51
C ALA A 235 -2.93 4.14 4.32
N LEU A 236 -3.10 3.55 3.13
CA LEU A 236 -2.43 3.96 1.92
C LEU A 236 -2.80 5.40 1.52
N ARG A 237 -4.09 5.74 1.52
CA ARG A 237 -4.58 7.10 1.23
C ARG A 237 -3.99 8.13 2.18
N ALA A 238 -3.99 7.84 3.48
CA ALA A 238 -3.41 8.72 4.49
C ALA A 238 -1.89 8.84 4.34
N GLY A 239 -1.21 7.71 4.16
CA GLY A 239 0.25 7.66 3.95
C GLY A 239 0.69 8.51 2.77
N LEU A 240 -0.01 8.41 1.64
CA LEU A 240 0.29 9.14 0.41
C LEU A 240 -0.31 10.56 0.37
N GLY A 241 -1.12 10.92 1.36
CA GLY A 241 -1.77 12.22 1.45
C GLY A 241 -2.80 12.47 0.34
N SER A 242 -3.41 11.43 -0.22
CA SER A 242 -4.52 11.51 -1.18
C SER A 242 -5.90 11.62 -0.51
N GLY A 243 -5.97 11.40 0.81
CA GLY A 243 -7.09 11.82 1.63
C GLY A 243 -6.96 13.31 1.95
N GLY A 244 -7.88 14.13 1.44
CA GLY A 244 -8.01 15.50 1.89
C GLY A 244 -8.23 15.53 3.40
N GLN A 245 -7.62 16.51 4.07
CA GLN A 245 -8.12 16.97 5.37
C GLN A 245 -9.44 17.71 5.16
#